data_AF-A0AAE9DE92-F1
#
_entry.id   AF-A0AAE9DE92-F1
#
_cell.length_a   1.000
_cell.length_b   1.000
_cell.length_c   1.000
_cell.angle_alpha   90.00
_cell.angle_beta   90.00
_cell.angle_gamma   90.00
#
_symmetry.space_group_name_H-M   'P 1'
#
loop_
_entity.id
_entity.type
_entity.pdbx_description
1 polymer ?
#
loop_
_entity_poly.entity_id
_entity_poly.type
_entity_poly.pdbx_seq_one_letter_code
_entity_poly.pdbx_strand_id
1 'polypeptide(L)'
;MFKQFLTLLFTGTKYIVFDTPLLFESGYDKWIGTTIVVWCDFEKEVERMMKRDNIPRADAESRIHAQMDIEEKKKRAKIVLDNNGNIDELREKVKEVIIQMEKSWKPYIYRVIFGLILGVVPYYALKYIRS
;
A
#
# COMPACT_ATOMS: atom_id res chain seq x y z
N MET A 1 9.38 -3.60 10.03
CA MET A 1 8.29 -2.90 9.32
C MET A 1 7.24 -2.29 10.25
N PHE A 2 6.54 -3.05 11.10
CA PHE A 2 5.45 -2.51 11.95
C PHE A 2 5.87 -1.34 12.86
N LYS A 3 7.06 -1.42 13.50
CA LYS A 3 7.60 -0.31 14.30
C LYS A 3 7.76 0.98 13.50
N GLN A 4 8.29 0.91 12.27
CA GLN A 4 8.46 2.08 11.39
C GLN A 4 7.09 2.65 10.96
N PHE A 5 6.13 1.77 10.65
CA PHE A 5 4.76 2.19 10.35
C PHE A 5 4.15 2.99 11.52
N LEU A 6 4.27 2.47 12.75
CA LEU A 6 3.80 3.19 13.94
C LEU A 6 4.53 4.53 14.11
N THR A 7 5.85 4.56 13.97
CA THR A 7 6.62 5.81 14.05
C THR A 7 6.12 6.85 13.05
N LEU A 8 5.92 6.47 11.79
CA LEU A 8 5.43 7.36 10.74
C LEU A 8 3.98 7.83 10.99
N LEU A 9 3.15 6.98 11.59
CA LEU A 9 1.80 7.36 12.00
C LEU A 9 1.83 8.50 13.04
N PHE A 10 2.77 8.44 13.99
CA PHE A 10 2.93 9.46 15.03
C PHE A 10 3.63 10.73 14.56
N THR A 11 4.50 10.67 13.55
CA THR A 11 5.16 11.88 13.00
C THR A 11 4.26 12.73 12.11
N GLY A 12 3.02 12.27 11.84
CA GLY A 12 1.99 13.08 11.17
C GLY A 12 2.18 13.24 9.66
N THR A 13 3.02 12.42 9.01
CA THR A 13 3.28 12.49 7.56
C THR A 13 2.00 12.37 6.74
N LYS A 14 1.84 13.17 5.69
CA LYS A 14 0.59 13.21 4.89
C LYS A 14 0.23 11.85 4.28
N TYR A 15 1.23 11.10 3.82
CA TYR A 15 1.10 9.77 3.24
C TYR A 15 2.10 8.79 3.83
N ILE A 16 1.69 7.53 3.92
CA ILE A 16 2.56 6.39 4.21
C ILE A 16 2.32 5.40 3.07
N VAL A 17 3.37 5.09 2.32
CA VAL A 17 3.31 4.12 1.22
C VAL A 17 3.86 2.81 1.75
N PHE A 18 3.04 1.76 1.67
CA PHE A 18 3.43 0.41 2.07
C PHE A 18 3.66 -0.42 0.81
N ASP A 19 4.92 -0.55 0.41
CA ASP A 19 5.33 -1.31 -0.77
C ASP A 19 5.69 -2.75 -0.37
N THR A 20 4.86 -3.70 -0.79
CA THR A 20 5.14 -5.14 -0.61
C THR A 20 4.44 -5.96 -1.69
N PRO A 21 5.11 -6.97 -2.27
CA PRO A 21 4.50 -7.84 -3.28
C PRO A 21 3.38 -8.74 -2.72
N LEU A 22 3.40 -9.01 -1.41
CA LEU A 22 2.50 -9.94 -0.72
C LEU A 22 1.39 -9.23 0.07
N LEU A 23 0.98 -8.04 -0.39
CA LEU A 23 0.05 -7.17 0.30
C LEU A 23 -1.28 -7.88 0.63
N PHE A 24 -1.85 -8.56 -0.37
CA PHE A 24 -3.16 -9.21 -0.28
C PHE A 24 -3.06 -10.61 0.34
N GLU A 25 -1.97 -11.31 0.06
CA GLU A 25 -1.63 -12.63 0.61
C GLU A 25 -1.47 -12.55 2.13
N SER A 26 -0.91 -11.46 2.64
CA SER A 26 -0.70 -11.23 4.08
C SER A 26 -1.92 -10.61 4.78
N GLY A 27 -2.98 -10.26 4.04
CA GLY A 27 -4.19 -9.63 4.58
C GLY A 27 -3.99 -8.17 5.05
N TYR A 28 -2.92 -7.50 4.63
CA TYR A 28 -2.65 -6.11 5.01
C TYR A 28 -3.57 -5.11 4.30
N ASP A 29 -4.16 -5.51 3.18
CA ASP A 29 -5.19 -4.75 2.46
C ASP A 29 -6.34 -4.28 3.37
N LYS A 30 -6.69 -5.07 4.38
CA LYS A 30 -7.74 -4.74 5.37
C LYS A 30 -7.38 -3.59 6.30
N TRP A 31 -6.09 -3.31 6.48
CA TRP A 31 -5.58 -2.31 7.42
C TRP A 31 -5.18 -1.01 6.73
N ILE A 32 -5.25 -0.95 5.40
CA ILE A 32 -4.77 0.17 4.58
C ILE A 32 -5.98 0.86 3.93
N GLY A 33 -5.96 2.20 3.90
CA GLY A 33 -7.11 2.98 3.41
C GLY A 33 -7.33 2.95 1.89
N THR A 34 -6.26 2.84 1.11
CA THR A 34 -6.30 2.73 -0.35
C THR A 34 -5.27 1.71 -0.81
N THR A 35 -5.71 0.67 -1.50
CA THR A 35 -4.86 -0.32 -2.14
C THR A 35 -4.68 0.02 -3.61
N ILE A 36 -3.44 -0.06 -4.09
CA ILE A 36 -3.07 0.22 -5.47
C ILE A 36 -2.36 -1.01 -6.02
N VAL A 37 -2.84 -1.54 -7.14
CA VAL A 37 -2.16 -2.60 -7.89
C VAL A 37 -1.57 -2.00 -9.15
N VAL A 38 -0.27 -2.16 -9.33
CA VAL A 38 0.42 -1.84 -10.57
C VAL A 38 0.65 -3.15 -11.31
N TRP A 39 0.17 -3.25 -12.55
CA TRP A 39 0.26 -4.47 -13.34
C TRP A 39 0.83 -4.22 -14.73
N CYS A 40 1.43 -5.24 -15.33
CA CYS A 40 1.82 -5.28 -16.73
C CYS A 40 1.61 -6.68 -17.30
N ASP A 41 1.80 -6.83 -18.61
CA ASP A 41 1.74 -8.12 -19.29
C ASP A 41 2.83 -9.06 -18.77
N PHE A 42 2.52 -10.35 -18.70
CA PHE A 42 3.41 -11.38 -18.13
C PHE A 42 4.82 -11.35 -18.74
N GLU A 43 4.91 -11.29 -20.07
CA GLU A 43 6.21 -11.25 -20.76
C GLU A 43 7.05 -10.02 -20.38
N LYS A 44 6.41 -8.86 -20.22
CA LYS A 44 7.10 -7.63 -19.79
C LYS A 44 7.51 -7.72 -18.33
N GLU A 45 6.69 -8.34 -17.47
CA GLU A 45 7.02 -8.55 -16.07
C GLU A 45 8.25 -9.45 -15.93
N VAL A 46 8.26 -10.58 -16.64
CA VAL A 46 9.39 -11.51 -16.71
C VAL A 46 10.64 -10.80 -17.20
N GLU A 47 10.57 -10.11 -18.34
CA GLU A 47 11.71 -9.40 -18.92
C GLU A 47 12.30 -8.35 -17.96
N ARG A 48 11.43 -7.55 -17.32
CA ARG A 48 11.84 -6.53 -16.34
C ARG A 48 12.46 -7.16 -15.09
N MET A 49 11.90 -8.26 -14.59
CA MET A 49 12.43 -8.96 -13.43
C MET A 49 13.79 -9.58 -13.72
N MET A 50 13.96 -10.24 -14.86
CA MET A 50 15.25 -10.78 -15.31
C MET A 50 16.30 -9.68 -15.41
N LYS A 51 15.97 -8.54 -16.04
CA LYS A 51 16.90 -7.40 -16.20
C LYS A 51 17.27 -6.76 -14.86
N ARG A 52 16.31 -6.62 -13.94
CA ARG A 52 16.52 -5.95 -12.64
C ARG A 52 17.31 -6.83 -11.67
N ASP A 53 16.94 -8.10 -11.57
CA ASP A 53 17.45 -9.02 -10.56
C ASP A 53 18.60 -9.90 -11.08
N ASN A 54 18.91 -9.81 -12.38
CA ASN A 54 19.92 -10.62 -13.08
C ASN A 54 19.71 -12.13 -12.88
N ILE A 55 18.46 -12.58 -13.07
CA ILE A 55 18.05 -13.98 -12.89
C ILE A 55 17.62 -14.63 -14.21
N PRO A 56 17.71 -15.97 -14.32
CA PRO A 56 17.15 -16.72 -15.43
C PRO A 56 15.63 -16.56 -15.54
N ARG A 57 15.10 -16.75 -16.75
CA ARG A 57 13.66 -16.70 -17.03
C ARG A 57 12.84 -17.63 -16.13
N ALA A 58 13.28 -18.88 -15.97
CA ALA A 58 12.59 -19.88 -15.16
C ALA A 58 12.44 -19.43 -13.68
N ASP A 59 13.45 -18.75 -13.13
CA ASP A 59 13.39 -18.22 -11.77
C ASP A 59 12.42 -17.04 -11.66
N ALA A 60 12.38 -16.17 -12.67
CA ALA A 60 11.43 -15.07 -12.73
C ALA A 60 9.98 -15.58 -12.81
N GLU A 61 9.70 -16.52 -13.72
CA GLU A 61 8.38 -17.13 -13.88
C GLU A 61 7.94 -17.84 -12.59
N SER A 62 8.84 -18.62 -11.97
CA SER A 62 8.56 -19.30 -10.69
C SER A 62 8.17 -18.31 -9.59
N ARG A 63 8.87 -17.16 -9.49
CA ARG A 63 8.55 -16.10 -8.51
C ARG A 63 7.22 -15.40 -8.78
N ILE A 64 6.86 -15.19 -10.05
CA ILE A 64 5.58 -14.60 -10.44
C ILE A 64 4.45 -15.58 -10.09
N HIS A 65 4.60 -16.86 -10.46
CA HIS A 65 3.61 -17.90 -10.18
C HIS A 65 3.46 -18.24 -8.69
N ALA A 66 4.47 -18.01 -7.87
CA ALA A 66 4.38 -18.20 -6.42
C ALA A 66 3.51 -17.13 -5.73
N GLN A 67 3.18 -16.04 -6.41
CA GLN A 67 2.33 -14.97 -5.87
C GLN A 67 0.86 -15.18 -6.24
N MET A 68 -0.03 -14.42 -5.59
CA MET A 68 -1.43 -14.38 -5.97
C MET A 68 -1.59 -13.88 -7.40
N ASP A 69 -2.53 -14.52 -8.13
CA ASP A 69 -2.87 -14.16 -9.50
C ASP A 69 -3.20 -12.66 -9.64
N ILE A 70 -2.74 -12.07 -10.73
CA ILE A 70 -2.85 -10.63 -10.96
C ILE A 70 -4.31 -10.20 -11.12
N GLU A 71 -5.16 -11.04 -11.72
CA GLU A 71 -6.59 -10.75 -11.86
C GLU A 71 -7.30 -10.72 -10.50
N GLU A 72 -6.88 -11.58 -9.57
CA GLU A 72 -7.38 -11.54 -8.20
C GLU A 72 -6.90 -10.29 -7.45
N LYS A 73 -5.63 -9.88 -7.63
CA LYS A 73 -5.12 -8.62 -7.09
C LYS A 73 -5.90 -7.42 -7.64
N LYS A 74 -6.18 -7.38 -8.95
CA LYS A 74 -6.98 -6.33 -9.60
C LYS A 74 -8.39 -6.22 -9.00
N LYS A 75 -9.07 -7.33 -8.73
CA LYS A 75 -10.41 -7.34 -8.13
C LYS A 75 -10.43 -6.79 -6.71
N ARG A 76 -9.37 -7.01 -5.92
CA ARG A 76 -9.26 -6.56 -4.52
C ARG A 76 -8.72 -5.14 -4.40
N ALA A 77 -8.07 -4.62 -5.43
CA ALA A 77 -7.50 -3.29 -5.44
C ALA A 77 -8.57 -2.21 -5.58
N LYS A 78 -8.41 -1.12 -4.85
CA LYS A 78 -9.24 0.08 -5.06
C LYS A 78 -8.85 0.83 -6.33
N ILE A 79 -7.56 0.79 -6.67
CA ILE A 79 -7.00 1.45 -7.84
C ILE A 79 -6.10 0.45 -8.58
N VAL A 80 -6.28 0.36 -9.90
CA VAL A 80 -5.47 -0.48 -10.77
C VAL A 80 -4.74 0.42 -11.76
N LEU A 81 -3.41 0.32 -11.80
CA LEU A 81 -2.54 1.08 -12.68
C LEU A 81 -1.89 0.15 -13.70
N ASP A 82 -2.07 0.48 -14.96
CA ASP A 82 -1.44 -0.22 -16.08
C ASP A 82 -0.05 0.35 -16.39
N ASN A 83 0.96 -0.51 -16.29
CA ASN A 83 2.39 -0.26 -16.49
C ASN A 83 2.92 -0.95 -17.78
N ASN A 84 2.06 -1.17 -18.76
CA ASN A 84 2.44 -1.71 -20.07
C ASN A 84 3.09 -0.69 -21.01
N GLY A 85 2.84 0.60 -20.79
CA GLY A 85 3.40 1.70 -21.55
C GLY A 85 4.79 2.13 -21.06
N ASN A 86 5.13 3.39 -21.33
CA ASN A 86 6.38 3.99 -20.88
C ASN A 86 6.25 4.59 -19.46
N ILE A 87 7.39 5.01 -18.90
CA ILE A 87 7.46 5.55 -17.53
C ILE A 87 6.72 6.88 -17.39
N ASP A 88 6.66 7.70 -18.44
CA ASP A 88 6.03 9.02 -18.38
C ASP A 88 4.51 8.91 -18.35
N GLU A 89 3.94 7.97 -19.11
CA GLU A 89 2.52 7.61 -19.01
C GLU A 89 2.16 7.11 -17.62
N LEU A 90 2.99 6.25 -17.02
CA LEU A 90 2.77 5.78 -15.65
C LEU A 90 2.85 6.93 -14.64
N ARG A 91 3.80 7.86 -14.82
CA ARG A 91 3.93 9.04 -13.96
C ARG A 91 2.69 9.91 -13.98
N GLU A 92 2.11 10.15 -15.15
CA GLU A 92 0.86 10.92 -15.25
C GLU A 92 -0.30 10.21 -14.55
N LYS A 93 -0.48 8.89 -14.76
CA LYS A 93 -1.50 8.11 -14.04
C LYS A 93 -1.30 8.16 -12.51
N VAL A 94 -0.07 8.10 -12.03
CA VAL A 94 0.24 8.21 -10.60
C VAL A 94 -0.09 9.61 -10.06
N LYS A 95 0.19 10.67 -10.81
CA LYS A 95 -0.20 12.04 -10.43
C LYS A 95 -1.72 12.16 -10.28
N GLU A 96 -2.48 11.60 -11.21
CA GLU A 96 -3.95 11.59 -11.13
C GLU A 96 -4.45 10.89 -9.87
N VAL A 97 -3.86 9.73 -9.52
CA VAL A 97 -4.18 9.01 -8.28
C VAL A 97 -3.91 9.86 -7.05
N ILE A 98 -2.76 10.54 -6.99
CA ILE A 98 -2.41 11.41 -5.86
C ILE A 98 -3.46 12.53 -5.71
N ILE A 99 -3.84 13.18 -6.82
CA ILE A 99 -4.85 14.24 -6.82
C ILE A 99 -6.21 13.70 -6.34
N GLN A 100 -6.60 12.49 -6.76
CA GLN A 100 -7.84 11.87 -6.30
C GLN A 100 -7.80 11.56 -4.79
N MET A 101 -6.65 11.11 -4.27
CA MET A 101 -6.47 10.83 -2.85
C MET A 101 -6.55 12.11 -1.99
N GLU A 102 -6.09 13.25 -2.51
CA GLU A 102 -6.13 14.54 -1.80
C GLU A 102 -7.54 15.09 -1.57
N LYS A 103 -8.50 14.72 -2.43
CA LYS A 103 -9.89 15.17 -2.29
C LYS A 103 -10.61 14.51 -1.11
N SER A 104 -10.06 13.44 -0.54
CA SER A 104 -10.68 12.70 0.56
C SER A 104 -10.34 13.32 1.93
N TRP A 105 -11.34 13.75 2.68
CA TRP A 105 -11.15 14.27 4.06
C TRP A 105 -11.07 13.16 5.11
N LYS A 106 -11.36 11.90 4.72
CA LYS A 106 -11.36 10.74 5.63
C LYS A 106 -10.07 10.59 6.45
N PRO A 107 -8.85 10.78 5.90
CA PRO A 107 -7.61 10.66 6.66
C PRO A 107 -7.54 11.64 7.85
N TYR A 108 -8.06 12.85 7.69
CA TYR A 108 -8.11 13.83 8.78
C TYR A 108 -9.05 13.38 9.89
N ILE A 109 -10.24 12.89 9.53
CA ILE A 109 -11.22 12.34 10.47
C ILE A 109 -10.62 11.18 11.28
N TYR A 110 -9.94 10.23 10.62
CA TYR A 110 -9.29 9.11 11.31
C TYR A 110 -8.21 9.57 12.28
N ARG A 111 -7.42 10.61 11.95
CA ARG A 111 -6.44 11.19 12.88
C ARG A 111 -7.08 11.81 14.11
N VAL A 112 -8.18 12.54 13.94
CA VAL A 112 -8.92 13.14 15.06
C VAL A 112 -9.51 12.06 15.96
N ILE A 113 -10.18 11.05 15.38
CA ILE A 113 -10.75 9.93 16.13
C ILE A 113 -9.66 9.16 16.88
N PHE A 114 -8.56 8.81 16.21
CA PHE A 114 -7.46 8.07 16.82
C PHE A 114 -6.76 8.87 17.93
N GLY A 115 -6.57 10.19 17.73
CA GLY A 115 -6.05 11.09 18.75
C GLY A 115 -6.97 11.21 19.96
N LEU A 116 -8.29 11.28 19.76
CA LEU A 116 -9.27 11.26 20.85
C LEU A 116 -9.24 9.93 21.60
N ILE A 117 -9.20 8.79 20.91
CA ILE A 117 -9.11 7.47 21.56
C ILE A 117 -7.82 7.35 22.38
N LEU A 118 -6.66 7.70 21.80
CA LEU A 118 -5.37 7.65 22.48
C LEU A 118 -5.19 8.71 23.57
N GLY A 119 -5.93 9.82 23.55
CA GLY A 119 -5.89 10.81 24.62
C GLY A 119 -6.86 10.49 25.75
N VAL A 120 -8.11 10.21 25.40
CA VAL A 120 -9.21 10.05 26.34
C VAL A 120 -9.12 8.70 27.07
N VAL A 121 -8.87 7.59 26.36
CA VAL A 121 -8.84 6.26 26.99
C VAL A 121 -7.70 6.15 28.03
N PRO A 122 -6.45 6.56 27.72
CA PRO A 122 -5.38 6.55 28.73
C PRO A 122 -5.61 7.55 29.86
N TYR A 123 -6.21 8.72 29.58
CA TYR A 123 -6.57 9.68 30.63
C TYR A 123 -7.52 9.07 31.67
N TYR A 124 -8.61 8.43 31.21
CA TYR A 124 -9.56 7.79 32.12
C TYR A 124 -8.98 6.53 32.80
N ALA A 125 -8.17 5.74 32.10
CA ALA A 125 -7.46 4.61 32.69
C ALA A 125 -6.52 5.05 33.83
N LEU A 126 -5.74 6.13 33.61
CA LEU A 126 -4.86 6.70 34.64
C LEU A 126 -5.63 7.32 35.80
N LYS A 127 -6.77 7.95 35.53
CA LYS A 127 -7.66 8.48 36.58
C LYS A 127 -8.24 7.36 37.45
N TYR A 128 -8.61 6.22 36.84
CA TYR A 128 -9.13 5.06 37.54
C TYR A 128 -8.07 4.36 38.40
N ILE A 129 -6.83 4.23 37.92
CA ILE A 129 -5.72 3.63 38.68
C ILE A 129 -5.28 4.52 39.86
N ARG A 130 -5.51 5.83 39.78
CA ARG A 130 -5.20 6.79 40.85
C ARG A 130 -6.33 6.99 41.88
N SER A 131 -7.49 6.38 41.65
CA SER A 131 -8.62 6.35 42.59
C SER A 131 -8.62 5.07 43.40
#